data_AF-A0A7J0D3B4-F1
#
_entry.id   AF-A0A7J0D3B4-F1
#
_cell.length_a   1.000
_cell.length_b   1.000
_cell.length_c   1.000
_cell.angle_alpha   90.00
_cell.angle_beta   90.00
_cell.angle_gamma   90.00
#
_symmetry.space_group_name_H-M   'P 1'
#
loop_
_entity.id
_entity.type
_entity.pdbx_description
1 polymer ?
#
loop_
_entity_poly.entity_id
_entity_poly.type
_entity_poly.pdbx_seq_one_letter_code
_entity_poly.pdbx_strand_id
1 'polypeptide(L)'
;MTSNDLLATAAQRHSADMASRDYFSHTSPDGTDPGDRITAAGYRWSTYGENIAKGQRTPADVMKSWMDSPGHRANILNCSFKEMGIGKQDSGGGPVWTQKFGAR
;
A
#
# COMPACT_ATOMS: atom_id res chain seq x y z
N MET A 1 13.60 -2.97 8.61
CA MET A 1 12.29 -3.37 8.07
C MET A 1 12.49 -4.56 7.15
N THR A 2 11.67 -5.59 7.24
CA THR A 2 11.74 -6.82 6.42
C THR A 2 10.57 -6.91 5.45
N SER A 3 10.71 -7.66 4.36
CA SER A 3 9.58 -7.95 3.46
C SER A 3 8.66 -9.01 4.06
N ASN A 4 7.34 -8.89 3.85
CA ASN A 4 6.35 -9.85 4.32
C ASN A 4 5.29 -10.13 3.22
N ASP A 5 5.11 -11.41 2.90
CA ASP A 5 4.25 -11.86 1.80
C ASP A 5 2.74 -11.61 2.05
N LEU A 6 2.30 -11.59 3.31
CA LEU A 6 0.90 -11.32 3.65
C LEU A 6 0.58 -9.84 3.44
N LEU A 7 1.51 -8.95 3.82
CA LEU A 7 1.41 -7.51 3.52
C LEU A 7 1.48 -7.26 2.01
N ALA A 8 2.33 -7.99 1.28
CA ALA A 8 2.42 -7.88 -0.18
C ALA A 8 1.11 -8.35 -0.84
N THR A 9 0.51 -9.44 -0.33
CA THR A 9 -0.80 -9.93 -0.78
C THR A 9 -1.88 -8.88 -0.57
N ALA A 10 -1.94 -8.25 0.61
CA ALA A 10 -2.89 -7.17 0.88
C ALA A 10 -2.68 -5.96 -0.04
N ALA A 11 -1.43 -5.57 -0.28
CA ALA A 11 -1.07 -4.47 -1.16
C ALA A 11 -1.43 -4.75 -2.64
N GLN A 12 -1.16 -5.97 -3.11
CA GLN A 12 -1.45 -6.38 -4.48
C GLN A 12 -2.95 -6.41 -4.74
N ARG A 13 -3.74 -6.98 -3.80
CA ARG A 13 -5.20 -7.00 -3.89
C ARG A 13 -5.78 -5.60 -3.94
N HIS A 14 -5.29 -4.67 -3.12
CA HIS A 14 -5.77 -3.28 -3.15
C HIS A 14 -5.43 -2.55 -4.46
N SER A 15 -4.22 -2.76 -4.98
CA SER A 15 -3.82 -2.19 -6.27
C SER A 15 -4.70 -2.71 -7.41
N ALA A 16 -5.04 -4.01 -7.39
CA ALA A 16 -5.95 -4.63 -8.33
C ALA A 16 -7.40 -4.13 -8.19
N ASP A 17 -7.89 -3.97 -6.97
CA ASP A 17 -9.23 -3.43 -6.67
C ASP A 17 -9.35 -2.00 -7.23
N MET A 18 -8.42 -1.11 -6.88
CA MET A 18 -8.35 0.27 -7.40
C MET A 18 -8.31 0.34 -8.93
N ALA A 19 -7.49 -0.50 -9.56
CA ALA A 19 -7.38 -0.52 -11.01
C ALA A 19 -8.64 -1.07 -11.70
N SER A 20 -9.28 -2.09 -11.13
CA SER A 20 -10.43 -2.76 -11.74
C SER A 20 -11.75 -1.98 -11.60
N ARG A 21 -11.91 -1.24 -10.50
CA ARG A 21 -13.12 -0.46 -10.19
C ARG A 21 -12.94 1.05 -10.42
N ASP A 22 -11.84 1.43 -11.05
CA ASP A 22 -11.46 2.81 -11.39
C ASP A 22 -11.66 3.82 -10.24
N TYR A 23 -11.06 3.52 -9.09
CA TYR A 23 -11.01 4.44 -7.95
C TYR A 23 -9.58 4.56 -7.42
N PHE A 24 -9.33 5.59 -6.63
CA PHE A 24 -8.04 5.80 -5.98
C PHE A 24 -8.25 6.35 -4.57
N SER A 25 -8.23 5.46 -3.58
CA SER A 25 -8.54 5.77 -2.18
C SER A 25 -7.94 4.71 -1.24
N HIS A 26 -7.68 5.10 0.00
CA HIS A 26 -7.32 4.18 1.08
C HIS A 26 -8.50 3.26 1.47
N THR A 27 -9.74 3.76 1.35
CA THR A 27 -10.95 2.99 1.63
C THR A 27 -11.59 2.59 0.31
N SER A 28 -11.88 1.30 0.14
CA SER A 28 -12.59 0.80 -1.03
C SER A 28 -14.04 1.31 -1.06
N PRO A 29 -14.72 1.35 -2.22
CA PRO A 29 -16.09 1.86 -2.31
C PRO A 29 -17.13 1.10 -1.48
N ASP A 30 -16.81 -0.14 -1.07
CA ASP A 30 -17.61 -0.96 -0.15
C ASP A 30 -17.32 -0.69 1.34
N GLY A 31 -16.44 0.26 1.64
CA GLY A 31 -16.07 0.63 3.01
C GLY A 31 -14.86 -0.13 3.58
N THR A 32 -14.30 -1.11 2.84
CA THR A 32 -13.15 -1.88 3.32
C THR A 32 -11.92 -0.99 3.50
N ASP A 33 -11.34 -0.98 4.69
CA ASP A 33 -10.19 -0.13 5.02
C ASP A 33 -8.83 -0.87 4.90
N PRO A 34 -7.69 -0.17 5.04
CA PRO A 34 -6.37 -0.81 4.96
C PRO A 34 -6.15 -1.94 5.97
N GLY A 35 -6.64 -1.80 7.20
CA GLY A 35 -6.51 -2.77 8.29
C GLY A 35 -7.36 -4.01 8.04
N ASP A 36 -8.59 -3.85 7.52
CA ASP A 36 -9.45 -4.96 7.08
C ASP A 36 -8.73 -5.81 6.03
N ARG A 37 -8.14 -5.17 5.01
CA ARG A 37 -7.41 -5.88 3.94
C ARG A 37 -6.17 -6.62 4.46
N ILE A 38 -5.43 -6.01 5.39
CA ILE A 38 -4.26 -6.65 6.03
C ILE A 38 -4.70 -7.86 6.86
N THR A 39 -5.78 -7.72 7.63
CA THR A 39 -6.35 -8.79 8.46
C THR A 39 -6.88 -9.93 7.59
N ALA A 40 -7.58 -9.62 6.50
CA ALA A 40 -8.09 -10.60 5.53
C ALA A 40 -6.98 -11.34 4.76
N ALA A 41 -5.78 -10.75 4.65
CA ALA A 41 -4.59 -11.43 4.15
C ALA A 41 -3.94 -12.36 5.20
N GLY A 42 -4.45 -12.39 6.44
CA GLY A 42 -3.95 -13.22 7.53
C GLY A 42 -2.80 -12.60 8.34
N TYR A 43 -2.44 -11.35 8.08
CA TYR A 43 -1.42 -10.66 8.86
C TYR A 43 -2.05 -10.13 10.15
N ARG A 44 -1.58 -10.61 11.31
CA ARG A 44 -1.93 -10.03 12.61
C ARG A 44 -1.03 -8.84 12.87
N TRP A 45 -1.59 -7.74 13.34
CA TRP A 45 -0.86 -6.47 13.51
C TRP A 45 -1.21 -5.80 14.85
N SER A 46 -0.23 -5.11 15.43
CA SER A 46 -0.42 -4.13 16.51
C SER A 46 -0.41 -2.69 15.99
N THR A 47 0.22 -2.47 14.83
CA THR A 47 0.14 -1.21 14.08
C THR A 47 0.28 -1.49 12.58
N TYR A 48 -0.30 -0.61 11.75
CA TYR A 48 -0.19 -0.69 10.29
C TYR A 48 -0.10 0.70 9.66
N GLY A 49 0.33 0.74 8.40
CA GLY A 49 0.32 1.94 7.56
C GLY A 49 0.10 1.59 6.09
N GLU A 50 -0.34 2.56 5.31
CA GLU A 50 -0.51 2.42 3.87
C GLU A 50 -0.07 3.70 3.15
N ASN A 51 0.69 3.52 2.07
CA ASN A 51 0.89 4.54 1.04
C ASN A 51 0.31 4.01 -0.28
N ILE A 52 -0.33 4.89 -1.05
CA ILE A 52 -0.81 4.57 -2.40
C ILE A 52 -0.28 5.59 -3.41
N ALA A 53 -0.14 5.19 -4.67
CA ALA A 53 0.25 6.07 -5.76
C ALA A 53 -0.38 5.62 -7.08
N LYS A 54 -0.62 6.54 -8.02
CA LYS A 54 -1.15 6.25 -9.37
C LYS A 54 -0.39 7.09 -10.40
N GLY A 55 0.08 6.43 -11.45
CA GLY A 55 0.71 7.06 -12.62
C GLY A 55 2.25 7.00 -12.64
N GLN A 56 2.92 6.74 -11.52
CA GLN A 56 4.38 6.59 -11.48
C GLN A 56 4.79 5.30 -12.17
N ARG A 57 5.75 5.37 -13.11
CA ARG A 57 6.09 4.23 -13.98
C ARG A 57 7.12 3.30 -13.39
N THR A 58 8.04 3.83 -12.59
CA THR A 58 9.14 3.07 -12.02
C THR A 58 9.09 3.05 -10.49
N PRO A 59 9.72 2.04 -9.84
CA PRO A 59 9.92 2.03 -8.39
C PRO A 59 10.63 3.27 -7.85
N ALA A 60 11.57 3.83 -8.61
CA ALA A 60 12.29 5.05 -8.22
C ALA A 60 11.36 6.27 -8.22
N ASP A 61 10.51 6.42 -9.24
CA ASP A 61 9.56 7.53 -9.35
C ASP A 61 8.54 7.51 -8.21
N VAL A 62 7.98 6.34 -7.89
CA VAL A 62 7.00 6.21 -6.82
C VAL A 62 7.62 6.45 -5.44
N MET A 63 8.85 5.94 -5.21
CA MET A 63 9.55 6.18 -3.96
C MET A 63 9.87 7.67 -3.77
N LYS A 64 10.34 8.34 -4.84
CA LYS A 64 10.55 9.79 -4.81
C LYS A 64 9.25 10.53 -4.48
N SER A 65 8.14 10.18 -5.16
CA SER A 65 6.84 10.81 -4.92
C SER A 65 6.34 10.63 -3.48
N TRP A 66 6.56 9.46 -2.87
CA TRP A 66 6.20 9.24 -1.46
C TRP A 66 7.12 10.01 -0.52
N MET A 67 8.42 10.06 -0.78
CA MET A 67 9.38 10.79 0.06
C MET A 67 9.19 12.31 -0.01
N ASP A 68 8.71 12.85 -1.13
CA ASP A 68 8.39 14.27 -1.29
C ASP A 68 7.05 14.67 -0.61
N SER A 69 6.24 13.69 -0.17
CA SER A 69 4.96 13.91 0.50
C SER A 69 5.08 13.70 2.01
N PRO A 70 4.79 14.71 2.86
CA PRO A 70 4.97 14.59 4.31
C PRO A 70 4.24 13.40 4.96
N GLY A 71 3.00 13.13 4.54
CA GLY A 71 2.21 12.00 5.07
C GLY A 71 2.79 10.64 4.67
N HIS A 72 3.11 10.45 3.40
CA HIS A 72 3.69 9.19 2.92
C HIS A 72 5.11 8.97 3.47
N ARG A 73 5.91 10.04 3.55
CA ARG A 73 7.25 10.03 4.16
C ARG A 73 7.18 9.66 5.64
N ALA A 74 6.20 10.17 6.38
CA ALA A 74 6.01 9.83 7.79
C ALA A 74 5.80 8.32 7.97
N ASN A 75 5.03 7.67 7.09
CA ASN A 75 4.88 6.20 7.10
C ASN A 75 6.21 5.49 6.81
N ILE A 76 6.95 5.92 5.78
CA ILE A 76 8.23 5.30 5.40
C ILE A 76 9.28 5.40 6.52
N LEU A 77 9.31 6.51 7.25
CA LEU A 77 10.28 6.77 8.31
C LEU A 77 9.81 6.33 9.71
N ASN A 78 8.62 5.74 9.82
CA ASN A 78 8.08 5.34 11.11
C ASN A 78 8.80 4.07 11.61
N CYS A 79 9.68 4.24 12.60
CA CYS A 79 10.43 3.16 13.24
C CYS A 79 9.56 2.10 13.95
N SER A 80 8.27 2.36 14.16
CA SER A 80 7.33 1.40 14.74
C SER A 80 7.01 0.26 13.78
N PHE A 81 7.07 0.50 12.47
CA PHE A 81 6.89 -0.54 11.47
C PHE A 81 8.14 -1.42 11.36
N LYS A 82 7.92 -2.73 11.28
CA LYS A 82 8.98 -3.74 11.22
C LYS A 82 8.95 -4.52 9.92
N GLU A 83 7.79 -4.62 9.29
CA GLU A 83 7.55 -5.39 8.08
C GLU A 83 6.85 -4.53 7.02
N MET A 84 7.05 -4.88 5.76
CA MET A 84 6.37 -4.22 4.65
C MET A 84 6.05 -5.17 3.48
N GLY A 85 5.08 -4.76 2.67
CA GLY A 85 4.76 -5.40 1.39
C GLY A 85 4.36 -4.36 0.35
N ILE A 86 4.63 -4.66 -0.93
CA ILE A 86 4.33 -3.78 -2.05
C ILE A 86 3.47 -4.55 -3.06
N GLY A 87 2.49 -3.87 -3.63
CA GLY A 87 1.69 -4.32 -4.75
C GLY A 87 1.70 -3.30 -5.88
N LYS A 88 1.63 -3.79 -7.11
CA LYS A 88 1.55 -2.97 -8.33
C LYS A 88 0.51 -3.57 -9.28
N GLN A 89 -0.36 -2.75 -9.82
CA GLN A 89 -1.26 -3.13 -10.89
C GLN A 89 -1.22 -2.10 -12.02
N ASP A 90 -1.05 -2.54 -13.26
CA ASP A 90 -1.16 -1.64 -14.41
C ASP A 90 -2.63 -1.30 -14.70
N SER A 91 -2.92 -0.04 -15.01
CA SER A 91 -4.26 0.48 -15.34
C SER A 91 -4.20 1.46 -16.52
N GLY A 92 -5.35 1.82 -17.09
CA GLY A 92 -5.42 2.77 -18.21
C GLY A 92 -4.82 4.16 -17.91
N GLY A 93 -4.84 4.58 -16.64
CA GLY A 93 -4.21 5.81 -16.15
C GLY A 93 -2.74 5.65 -15.73
N GLY A 94 -2.12 4.50 -16.01
CA GLY A 94 -0.78 4.14 -15.54
C GLY A 94 -0.81 3.22 -14.31
N PRO A 95 0.36 2.80 -13.80
CA PRO A 95 0.44 1.89 -12.68
C PRO A 95 -0.20 2.45 -11.41
N VAL A 96 -0.92 1.59 -10.69
CA VAL A 96 -1.38 1.82 -9.32
C VAL A 96 -0.46 1.04 -8.38
N TRP A 97 0.07 1.72 -7.37
CA TRP A 97 0.98 1.17 -6.37
C TRP A 97 0.33 1.23 -5.00
N THR A 98 0.53 0.18 -4.22
CA THR A 98 0.22 0.16 -2.79
C THR A 98 1.45 -0.32 -2.02
N GLN A 99 1.79 0.36 -0.94
CA GLN A 99 2.80 -0.04 0.02
C GLN A 99 2.13 -0.18 1.37
N LYS A 100 2.23 -1.37 1.96
CA LYS A 100 1.70 -1.70 3.28
C LYS A 100 2.85 -1.82 4.26
N PHE A 101 2.63 -1.30 5.45
CA PHE A 101 3.53 -1.42 6.59
C PHE A 101 2.83 -2.13 7.74
N GLY A 102 3.58 -2.86 8.54
CA GLY A 102 3.05 -3.53 9.71
C GLY A 102 4.11 -3.80 10.79
N ALA A 103 3.62 -4.01 12.00
CA ALA A 103 4.35 -4.70 13.06
C ALA A 103 3.36 -5.60 13.83
N ARG A 104 3.89 -6.64 14.46
CA ARG A 104 3.14 -7.58 15.29
C ARG A 104 3.35 -7.25 16.75
#